data_AF-A0A815P5D3-F1
#
_entry.id   AF-A0A815P5D3-F1
#
_cell.length_a   1.000
_cell.length_b   1.000
_cell.length_c   1.000
_cell.angle_alpha   90.00
_cell.angle_beta   90.00
_cell.angle_gamma   90.00
#
_symmetry.space_group_name_H-M   'P 1'
#
loop_
_entity.id
_entity.type
_entity.pdbx_description
1 polymer ?
#
loop_
_entity_poly.entity_id
_entity_poly.type
_entity_poly.pdbx_seq_one_letter_code
_entity_poly.pdbx_strand_id
1 'polypeptide(L)'
;IEDNDKLEFLNVQVIRSPEQQCFETKIYRKPTFTELLTNWNSYVPIQYKKAGIVSIVNRALNICSTYKLLEDEFNKIRRFGLYNNYPLSFIDTIIGIKLNQHRNKMITELDKPIIESNKKKIYVEIAFIRSSTLGLKNKIKHLNNKLRPDLEIQFFFKAPPSIQTFFQTKDPIAKLIQSDVVYYIKCNDCEHSYIGKTERQCIRRLYEHGAPTTPYQQLQQCNHESDDPNNPPELRRSSRLKRRFMKKPEIAKTWWLTDFKSDPIGS
;
A
#
# COMPACT_ATOMS: atom_id res chain seq x y z
N ILE A 1 10.78 1.93 27.43
CA ILE A 1 11.57 2.26 28.63
C ILE A 1 11.97 3.71 28.46
N GLU A 2 11.71 4.56 29.45
CA GLU A 2 12.15 5.95 29.46
C GLU A 2 13.65 5.98 29.77
N ASP A 3 14.41 6.77 29.01
CA ASP A 3 15.85 6.95 29.20
C ASP A 3 16.20 8.42 29.07
N ASN A 4 16.96 8.97 30.02
CA ASN A 4 17.38 10.39 30.05
C ASN A 4 16.23 11.40 29.85
N ASP A 5 15.14 11.27 30.62
CA ASP A 5 13.92 12.08 30.54
C ASP A 5 13.24 12.09 29.15
N LYS A 6 13.55 11.07 28.34
CA LYS A 6 13.02 10.90 26.99
C LYS A 6 12.33 9.57 26.85
N LEU A 7 11.15 9.61 26.24
CA LEU A 7 10.40 8.42 25.87
C LEU A 7 10.14 8.40 24.38
N GLU A 8 10.58 7.32 23.74
CA GLU A 8 10.38 7.09 22.33
C GLU A 8 9.12 6.25 22.11
N PHE A 9 8.14 6.80 21.40
CA PHE A 9 6.91 6.11 21.06
C PHE A 9 6.56 6.31 19.59
N LEU A 10 6.58 5.22 18.82
CA LEU A 10 6.38 5.19 17.38
C LEU A 10 7.30 6.18 16.63
N ASN A 11 6.76 7.34 16.33
CA ASN A 11 7.29 8.39 15.47
C ASN A 11 7.59 9.70 16.24
N VAL A 12 7.40 9.68 17.55
CA VAL A 12 7.48 10.82 18.47
C VAL A 12 8.48 10.49 19.58
N GLN A 13 9.32 11.47 19.92
CA GLN A 13 10.11 11.46 21.16
C GLN A 13 9.46 12.49 22.09
N VAL A 14 8.95 12.02 23.21
CA VAL A 14 8.44 12.85 24.29
C VAL A 14 9.62 13.19 25.19
N ILE A 15 9.82 14.47 25.46
CA ILE A 15 10.87 14.99 26.33
C ILE A 15 10.17 15.58 27.54
N ARG A 16 10.50 15.08 28.72
CA ARG A 16 10.03 15.67 29.97
C ARG A 16 10.95 16.84 30.32
N SER A 17 10.37 18.00 30.62
CA SER A 17 11.09 19.17 31.12
C SER A 17 10.78 19.33 32.61
N PRO A 18 11.62 18.80 33.52
CA PRO A 18 11.33 18.77 34.96
C PRO A 18 11.17 20.18 35.55
N GLU A 19 11.96 21.13 35.05
CA GLU A 19 11.95 22.54 35.49
C GLU A 19 10.63 23.26 35.15
N GLN A 20 10.04 22.94 33.99
CA GLN A 20 8.82 23.60 33.49
C GLN A 20 7.55 22.78 33.74
N GLN A 21 7.66 21.60 34.35
CA GLN A 21 6.55 20.66 34.58
C GLN A 21 5.75 20.36 33.30
N CYS A 22 6.41 20.38 32.14
CA CYS A 22 5.76 20.25 30.84
C CYS A 22 6.38 19.12 30.01
N PHE A 23 5.68 18.72 28.96
CA PHE A 23 6.17 17.76 27.99
C PHE A 23 6.36 18.45 26.65
N GLU A 24 7.56 18.28 26.09
CA GLU A 24 7.84 18.64 24.71
C GLU A 24 7.79 17.41 23.83
N THR A 25 7.43 17.61 22.57
CA THR A 25 7.40 16.54 21.58
C THR A 25 8.21 16.95 20.37
N LYS A 26 8.99 16.01 19.85
CA LYS A 26 9.71 16.14 18.58
C LYS A 26 9.65 14.84 17.80
N ILE A 27 10.01 14.91 16.52
CA ILE A 27 10.04 13.72 15.67
C ILE A 27 11.15 12.77 16.10
N TYR A 28 10.76 11.53 16.37
CA TYR A 28 11.68 10.41 16.54
C TYR A 28 11.92 9.67 15.21
N ARG A 29 13.18 9.34 14.95
CA ARG A 29 13.63 8.53 13.81
C ARG A 29 14.40 7.34 14.37
N LYS A 30 14.02 6.14 13.95
CA LYS A 30 14.72 4.91 14.33
C LYS A 30 16.16 4.92 13.78
N PRO A 31 17.10 4.19 14.39
CA PRO A 31 18.48 4.07 13.89
C PRO A 31 18.60 3.59 12.44
N THR A 32 17.58 2.87 11.94
CA THR A 32 17.51 2.37 10.56
C THR A 32 16.96 3.39 9.56
N PHE A 33 16.66 4.63 9.97
CA PHE A 33 16.15 5.66 9.08
C PHE A 33 17.24 6.15 8.12
N THR A 34 17.05 5.91 6.82
CA THR A 34 18.04 6.16 5.78
C THR A 34 18.00 7.56 5.17
N GLU A 35 17.08 8.43 5.62
CA GLU A 35 16.87 9.78 5.06
C GLU A 35 16.56 9.78 3.54
N LEU A 36 16.16 8.63 2.99
CA LEU A 36 15.94 8.44 1.56
C LEU A 36 14.56 8.95 1.13
N LEU A 37 14.54 9.78 0.11
CA LEU A 37 13.34 10.23 -0.59
C LEU A 37 13.44 9.83 -2.07
N THR A 38 12.33 9.96 -2.79
CA THR A 38 12.37 9.83 -4.24
C THR A 38 13.28 10.91 -4.82
N ASN A 39 14.42 10.53 -5.41
CA ASN A 39 15.40 11.49 -5.91
C ASN A 39 14.75 12.50 -6.86
N TRP A 40 15.12 13.78 -6.75
CA TRP A 40 14.56 14.87 -7.57
C TRP A 40 14.70 14.64 -9.07
N ASN A 41 15.72 13.90 -9.52
CA ASN A 41 15.96 13.62 -10.93
C ASN A 41 15.21 12.37 -11.44
N SER A 42 14.55 11.62 -10.54
CA SER A 42 13.81 10.40 -10.89
C SER A 42 12.74 10.67 -11.94
N TYR A 43 12.51 9.69 -12.83
CA TYR A 43 11.51 9.75 -13.89
C TYR A 43 10.09 9.46 -13.36
N VAL A 44 9.61 10.32 -12.46
CA VAL A 44 8.29 10.22 -11.84
C VAL A 44 7.58 11.57 -11.83
N PRO A 45 6.23 11.60 -11.71
CA PRO A 45 5.48 12.85 -11.60
C PRO A 45 5.99 13.74 -10.47
N ILE A 46 6.01 15.05 -10.70
CA ILE A 46 6.42 16.04 -9.68
C ILE A 46 5.54 15.97 -8.42
N GLN A 47 4.28 15.55 -8.58
CA GLN A 47 3.34 15.38 -7.47
C GLN A 47 3.82 14.34 -6.46
N TYR A 48 4.51 13.28 -6.91
CA TYR A 48 5.01 12.24 -6.02
C TYR A 48 6.19 12.78 -5.18
N LYS A 49 7.10 13.51 -5.84
CA LYS A 49 8.21 14.20 -5.18
C LYS A 49 7.72 15.23 -4.17
N LYS A 50 6.70 16.00 -4.55
CA LYS A 50 6.01 16.98 -3.68
C LYS A 50 5.36 16.29 -2.48
N ALA A 51 4.65 15.18 -2.70
CA ALA A 51 3.93 14.47 -1.65
C ALA A 51 4.87 13.98 -0.55
N GLY A 52 6.07 13.51 -0.90
CA GLY A 52 7.10 13.13 0.08
C GLY A 52 7.46 14.29 1.02
N ILE A 53 7.83 15.45 0.46
CA ILE A 53 8.17 16.64 1.27
C ILE A 53 6.96 17.11 2.09
N VAL A 54 5.78 17.20 1.47
CA VAL A 54 4.54 17.61 2.16
C VAL A 54 4.24 16.71 3.35
N SER A 55 4.41 15.39 3.21
CA SER A 55 4.17 14.43 4.28
C SER A 55 5.07 14.70 5.49
N ILE A 56 6.37 14.91 5.26
CA ILE A 56 7.35 15.13 6.33
C ILE A 56 7.14 16.50 6.99
N VAL A 57 6.82 17.53 6.21
CA VAL A 57 6.50 18.87 6.73
C VAL A 57 5.23 18.85 7.58
N ASN A 58 4.16 18.20 7.11
CA ASN A 58 2.93 18.06 7.90
C ASN A 58 3.19 17.28 9.19
N ARG A 59 4.03 16.24 9.14
CA ARG A 59 4.44 15.47 10.32
C ARG A 59 5.17 16.37 11.32
N ALA A 60 6.08 17.23 10.88
CA ALA A 60 6.79 18.17 11.74
C ALA A 60 5.82 19.15 12.41
N LEU A 61 4.89 19.73 11.65
CA LEU A 61 3.89 20.67 12.15
C LEU A 61 2.97 20.06 13.22
N ASN A 62 2.60 18.78 13.07
CA ASN A 62 1.70 18.11 14.00
C ASN A 62 2.40 17.51 15.23
N ILE A 63 3.71 17.25 15.17
CA ILE A 63 4.45 16.55 16.23
C ILE A 63 5.33 17.50 17.05
N CYS A 64 5.93 18.53 16.45
CA CYS A 64 6.82 19.42 17.20
C CYS A 64 6.00 20.38 18.07
N SER A 65 6.17 20.31 19.39
CA SER A 65 5.39 21.15 20.32
C SER A 65 5.89 22.59 20.41
N THR A 66 7.17 22.84 20.16
CA THR A 66 7.77 24.18 20.25
C THR A 66 8.30 24.65 18.91
N TYR A 67 8.32 25.97 18.70
CA TYR A 67 8.84 26.56 17.47
C TYR A 67 10.32 26.23 17.24
N LYS A 68 11.12 26.17 18.32
CA LYS A 68 12.53 25.78 18.24
C LYS A 68 12.70 24.37 17.69
N LEU A 69 11.96 23.40 18.24
CA LEU A 69 11.98 22.01 17.78
C LEU A 69 11.47 21.87 16.34
N LEU A 70 10.48 22.70 15.96
CA LEU A 70 9.97 22.75 14.60
C LEU A 70 11.00 23.29 13.60
N GLU A 71 11.72 24.35 13.93
CA GLU A 71 12.76 24.92 13.06
C GLU A 71 13.95 23.97 12.91
N ASP A 72 14.40 23.34 14.00
CA ASP A 72 15.42 22.29 13.95
C ASP A 72 15.01 21.15 13.01
N GLU A 73 13.73 20.81 13.01
CA GLU A 73 13.16 19.79 12.16
C GLU A 73 13.06 20.24 10.69
N PHE A 74 12.70 21.49 10.42
CA PHE A 74 12.74 22.06 9.07
C PHE A 74 14.16 22.09 8.50
N ASN A 75 15.16 22.39 9.31
CA ASN A 75 16.56 22.31 8.89
C ASN A 75 16.99 20.89 8.51
N LYS A 76 16.50 19.87 9.23
CA LYS A 76 16.70 18.46 8.82
C LYS A 76 15.99 18.14 7.52
N ILE A 77 14.76 18.61 7.32
CA ILE A 77 14.01 18.40 6.07
C ILE A 77 14.76 19.01 4.88
N ARG A 78 15.30 20.23 5.03
CA ARG A 78 16.15 20.87 4.01
C ARG A 78 17.36 20.02 3.69
N ARG A 79 18.07 19.51 4.72
CA ARG A 79 19.21 18.60 4.56
C ARG A 79 18.84 17.32 3.81
N PHE A 80 17.72 16.67 4.16
CA PHE A 80 17.26 15.47 3.47
C PHE A 80 16.93 15.75 2.01
N GLY A 81 16.22 16.86 1.76
CA GLY A 81 15.87 17.25 0.41
C GLY A 81 17.11 17.49 -0.44
N LEU A 82 18.09 18.24 0.07
CA LEU A 82 19.38 18.45 -0.59
C LEU A 82 20.10 17.14 -0.89
N TYR A 83 20.16 16.22 0.08
CA TYR A 83 20.76 14.89 -0.12
C TYR A 83 20.06 14.10 -1.24
N ASN A 84 18.76 14.33 -1.44
CA ASN A 84 17.97 13.73 -2.52
C ASN A 84 17.84 14.62 -3.77
N ASN A 85 18.73 15.62 -3.93
CA ASN A 85 18.81 16.58 -5.04
C ASN A 85 17.63 17.54 -5.22
N TYR A 86 16.82 17.76 -4.18
CA TYR A 86 15.71 18.72 -4.24
C TYR A 86 16.22 20.16 -4.18
N PRO A 87 15.68 21.08 -5.01
CA PRO A 87 15.93 22.50 -4.87
C PRO A 87 15.43 23.03 -3.52
N LEU A 88 16.26 23.79 -2.79
CA LEU A 88 15.87 24.39 -1.51
C LEU A 88 14.63 25.28 -1.65
N SER A 89 14.58 26.10 -2.70
CA SER A 89 13.44 26.98 -2.99
C SER A 89 12.12 26.21 -3.07
N PHE A 90 12.13 24.99 -3.60
CA PHE A 90 10.95 24.12 -3.67
C PHE A 90 10.51 23.67 -2.27
N ILE A 91 11.47 23.29 -1.42
CA ILE A 91 11.20 22.85 -0.04
C ILE A 91 10.68 24.01 0.79
N ASP A 92 11.36 25.15 0.77
CA ASP A 92 10.98 26.35 1.53
C ASP A 92 9.60 26.87 1.12
N THR A 93 9.28 26.82 -0.18
CA THR A 93 7.93 27.13 -0.66
C THR A 93 6.88 26.22 -0.03
N ILE A 94 7.14 24.92 0.05
CA ILE A 94 6.22 23.96 0.67
C ILE A 94 6.09 24.22 2.17
N ILE A 95 7.20 24.45 2.87
CA ILE A 95 7.21 24.78 4.30
C ILE A 95 6.36 26.03 4.54
N GLY A 96 6.59 27.11 3.79
CA GLY A 96 5.83 28.36 3.93
C GLY A 96 4.33 28.17 3.68
N ILE A 97 3.95 27.47 2.60
CA ILE A 97 2.54 27.17 2.31
C ILE A 97 1.91 26.37 3.46
N LYS A 98 2.60 25.33 3.95
CA LYS A 98 2.06 24.44 4.98
C LYS A 98 2.01 25.07 6.36
N LEU A 99 3.01 25.88 6.71
CA LEU A 99 3.01 26.64 7.95
C LEU A 99 1.86 27.66 7.97
N ASN A 100 1.64 28.38 6.86
CA ASN A 100 0.51 29.31 6.74
C ASN A 100 -0.84 28.60 6.84
N GLN A 101 -0.98 27.45 6.17
CA GLN A 101 -2.19 26.62 6.28
C GLN A 101 -2.41 26.11 7.72
N HIS A 102 -1.35 25.70 8.40
CA HIS A 102 -1.43 25.22 9.79
C HIS A 102 -1.83 26.32 10.76
N ARG A 103 -1.28 27.53 10.60
CA ARG A 103 -1.67 28.71 11.40
C ARG A 103 -3.11 29.12 11.16
N ASN A 104 -3.57 29.06 9.92
CA ASN A 104 -4.91 29.49 9.53
C ASN A 104 -5.97 28.37 9.62
N LYS A 105 -5.63 27.21 10.19
CA LYS A 105 -6.51 26.04 10.26
C LYS A 105 -7.81 26.33 11.02
N MET A 106 -7.77 27.24 12.00
CA MET A 106 -8.94 27.72 12.74
C MET A 106 -9.89 28.61 11.91
N ILE A 107 -9.44 29.21 10.80
CA ILE A 107 -10.25 30.15 10.00
C ILE A 107 -11.04 29.42 8.90
N THR A 108 -10.66 28.18 8.54
CA THR A 108 -11.10 27.58 7.26
C THR A 108 -12.04 26.38 7.41
N GLU A 109 -12.18 25.82 8.61
CA GLU A 109 -12.98 24.60 8.84
C GLU A 109 -14.44 24.89 9.22
N LEU A 110 -14.80 26.12 9.61
CA LEU A 110 -16.19 26.45 10.01
C LEU A 110 -17.15 26.79 8.85
N ASP A 111 -16.69 27.32 7.72
CA ASP A 111 -17.59 27.98 6.75
C ASP A 111 -17.38 27.60 5.27
N LYS A 112 -16.89 26.39 4.97
CA LYS A 112 -16.89 25.92 3.58
C LYS A 112 -18.19 25.18 3.27
N PRO A 113 -19.14 25.80 2.53
CA PRO A 113 -20.24 25.03 1.99
C PRO A 113 -19.66 23.90 1.15
N ILE A 114 -20.13 22.67 1.41
CA ILE A 114 -19.84 21.53 0.55
C ILE A 114 -20.55 21.84 -0.78
N ILE A 115 -19.83 22.43 -1.71
CA ILE A 115 -20.33 22.60 -3.08
C ILE A 115 -20.27 21.21 -3.70
N GLU A 116 -21.37 20.47 -3.60
CA GLU A 116 -21.53 19.23 -4.34
C GLU A 116 -21.50 19.56 -5.84
N SER A 117 -20.42 19.16 -6.50
CA SER A 117 -20.35 19.27 -7.95
C SER A 117 -21.24 18.18 -8.55
N ASN A 118 -22.30 18.58 -9.25
CA ASN A 118 -23.16 17.67 -10.02
C ASN A 118 -22.44 17.01 -11.23
N LYS A 119 -21.10 17.12 -11.31
CA LYS A 119 -20.32 16.58 -12.41
C LYS A 119 -20.02 15.11 -12.18
N LYS A 120 -20.19 14.30 -13.22
CA LYS A 120 -19.84 12.87 -13.16
C LYS A 120 -18.32 12.74 -13.22
N LYS A 121 -17.72 12.23 -12.15
CA LYS A 121 -16.26 12.06 -12.04
C LYS A 121 -15.82 10.80 -12.80
N ILE A 122 -14.79 10.96 -13.64
CA ILE A 122 -14.14 9.86 -14.35
C ILE A 122 -12.66 9.87 -14.01
N TYR A 123 -12.13 8.70 -13.65
CA TYR A 123 -10.73 8.52 -13.33
C TYR A 123 -10.00 7.90 -14.51
N VAL A 124 -8.89 8.52 -14.93
CA VAL A 124 -8.10 8.05 -16.07
C VAL A 124 -6.65 7.82 -15.62
N GLU A 125 -6.22 6.58 -15.75
CA GLU A 125 -4.84 6.16 -15.56
C GLU A 125 -4.02 6.46 -16.81
N ILE A 126 -2.86 7.10 -16.67
CA ILE A 126 -1.94 7.31 -17.79
C ILE A 126 -0.50 7.06 -17.35
N ALA A 127 0.27 6.34 -18.16
CA ALA A 127 1.71 6.21 -17.97
C ALA A 127 2.40 7.57 -17.99
N PHE A 128 3.31 7.81 -17.05
CA PHE A 128 4.06 9.06 -16.96
C PHE A 128 5.25 9.08 -17.91
N ILE A 129 5.18 9.96 -18.91
CA ILE A 129 6.18 10.27 -19.92
C ILE A 129 6.33 11.80 -19.98
N ARG A 130 6.87 12.37 -18.90
CA ARG A 130 7.16 13.82 -18.71
C ARG A 130 6.21 14.77 -19.47
N SER A 131 6.72 15.49 -20.46
CA SER A 131 6.01 16.54 -21.21
C SER A 131 4.89 15.97 -22.08
N SER A 132 5.08 14.79 -22.68
CA SER A 132 4.08 14.14 -23.54
C SER A 132 2.81 13.83 -22.76
N THR A 133 2.94 13.22 -21.58
CA THR A 133 1.78 12.91 -20.73
C THR A 133 1.08 14.16 -20.23
N LEU A 134 1.84 15.22 -19.86
CA LEU A 134 1.24 16.48 -19.42
C LEU A 134 0.51 17.19 -20.57
N GLY A 135 1.10 17.21 -21.77
CA GLY A 135 0.48 17.76 -22.97
C GLY A 135 -0.80 17.03 -23.35
N LEU A 136 -0.78 15.69 -23.32
CA LEU A 136 -1.97 14.86 -23.55
C LEU A 136 -3.05 15.13 -22.51
N LYS A 137 -2.70 15.19 -21.21
CA LYS A 137 -3.65 15.56 -20.14
C LYS A 137 -4.32 16.90 -20.42
N ASN A 138 -3.54 17.92 -20.80
CA ASN A 138 -4.08 19.25 -21.07
C ASN A 138 -4.99 19.27 -22.30
N LYS A 139 -4.62 18.55 -23.38
CA LYS A 139 -5.45 18.39 -24.58
C LYS A 139 -6.77 17.70 -24.25
N ILE A 140 -6.75 16.59 -23.52
CA ILE A 140 -7.98 15.88 -23.12
C ILE A 140 -8.83 16.77 -22.22
N LYS A 141 -8.24 17.50 -21.25
CA LYS A 141 -8.98 18.45 -20.41
C LYS A 141 -9.66 19.54 -21.25
N HIS A 142 -8.95 20.09 -22.22
CA HIS A 142 -9.50 21.11 -23.11
C HIS A 142 -10.68 20.57 -23.94
N LEU A 143 -10.53 19.38 -24.52
CA LEU A 143 -11.60 18.71 -25.26
C LEU A 143 -12.79 18.37 -24.36
N ASN A 144 -12.55 17.88 -23.15
CA ASN A 144 -13.60 17.57 -22.18
C ASN A 144 -14.42 18.82 -21.83
N ASN A 145 -13.75 19.94 -21.54
CA ASN A 145 -14.44 21.18 -21.22
C ASN A 145 -15.28 21.70 -22.40
N LYS A 146 -14.86 21.42 -23.64
CA LYS A 146 -15.58 21.83 -24.86
C LYS A 146 -16.75 20.91 -25.20
N LEU A 147 -16.59 19.58 -25.06
CA LEU A 147 -17.54 18.58 -25.55
C LEU A 147 -18.48 18.07 -24.45
N ARG A 148 -17.99 17.94 -23.21
CA ARG A 148 -18.66 17.30 -22.07
C ARG A 148 -18.34 18.02 -20.76
N PRO A 149 -18.83 19.25 -20.56
CA PRO A 149 -18.56 20.03 -19.35
C PRO A 149 -19.20 19.43 -18.08
N ASP A 150 -20.15 18.50 -18.26
CA ASP A 150 -20.78 17.67 -17.23
C ASP A 150 -19.83 16.62 -16.63
N LEU A 151 -18.72 16.31 -17.31
CA LEU A 151 -17.72 15.36 -16.84
C LEU A 151 -16.56 16.07 -16.15
N GLU A 152 -16.12 15.51 -15.03
CA GLU A 152 -14.88 15.90 -14.36
C GLU A 152 -13.85 14.78 -14.51
N ILE A 153 -12.90 14.95 -15.43
CA ILE A 153 -11.83 13.96 -15.65
C ILE A 153 -10.67 14.21 -14.70
N GLN A 154 -10.44 13.24 -13.81
CA GLN A 154 -9.30 13.20 -12.90
C GLN A 154 -8.24 12.24 -13.40
N PHE A 155 -7.05 12.79 -13.67
CA PHE A 155 -5.91 12.03 -14.17
C PHE A 155 -5.00 11.63 -13.03
N PHE A 156 -4.64 10.37 -12.99
CA PHE A 156 -3.57 9.85 -12.15
C PHE A 156 -2.48 9.23 -13.02
N PHE A 157 -1.24 9.56 -12.67
CA PHE A 157 -0.08 9.16 -13.46
C PHE A 157 0.58 7.96 -12.84
N LYS A 158 0.81 6.92 -13.63
CA LYS A 158 1.57 5.74 -13.21
C LYS A 158 3.03 5.90 -13.60
N ALA A 159 3.92 5.78 -12.64
CA ALA A 159 5.35 5.69 -12.93
C ALA A 159 5.64 4.42 -13.75
N PRO A 160 6.74 4.39 -14.53
CA PRO A 160 7.16 3.18 -15.21
C PRO A 160 7.29 2.01 -14.21
N PRO A 161 6.99 0.76 -14.62
CA PRO A 161 7.16 -0.39 -13.76
C PRO A 161 8.61 -0.47 -13.25
N SER A 162 8.79 -0.97 -12.03
CA SER A 162 10.13 -1.17 -11.48
C SER A 162 10.91 -2.16 -12.34
N ILE A 163 12.26 -2.04 -12.33
CA ILE A 163 13.14 -2.97 -13.04
C ILE A 163 12.86 -4.42 -12.65
N GLN A 164 12.54 -4.69 -11.38
CA GLN A 164 12.14 -6.00 -10.87
C GLN A 164 10.96 -6.63 -11.64
N THR A 165 10.07 -5.82 -12.22
CA THR A 165 8.95 -6.33 -13.04
C THR A 165 9.44 -7.04 -14.30
N PHE A 166 10.57 -6.60 -14.85
CA PHE A 166 11.20 -7.19 -16.04
C PHE A 166 12.16 -8.33 -15.69
N PHE A 167 12.69 -8.34 -14.48
CA PHE A 167 13.63 -9.35 -13.99
C PHE A 167 13.07 -10.00 -12.73
N GLN A 168 12.07 -10.87 -12.92
CA GLN A 168 11.55 -11.67 -11.82
C GLN A 168 12.65 -12.63 -11.35
N THR A 169 13.07 -12.48 -10.09
CA THR A 169 14.13 -13.31 -9.49
C THR A 169 13.62 -14.68 -9.02
N LYS A 170 12.29 -14.86 -8.98
CA LYS A 170 11.64 -16.09 -8.54
C LYS A 170 10.69 -16.57 -9.62
N ASP A 171 10.60 -17.88 -9.79
CA ASP A 171 9.64 -18.49 -10.69
C ASP A 171 8.20 -18.22 -10.23
N PRO A 172 7.27 -17.90 -11.15
CA PRO A 172 5.88 -17.68 -10.80
C PRO A 172 5.26 -18.95 -10.26
N ILE A 173 4.79 -18.91 -9.02
CA ILE A 173 4.08 -20.01 -8.39
C ILE A 173 2.63 -20.04 -8.93
N ALA A 174 2.17 -21.18 -9.43
CA ALA A 174 0.81 -21.32 -9.94
C ALA A 174 -0.24 -21.01 -8.86
N LYS A 175 -1.31 -20.28 -9.22
CA LYS A 175 -2.32 -19.75 -8.27
C LYS A 175 -2.88 -20.80 -7.30
N LEU A 176 -3.09 -22.03 -7.78
CA LEU A 176 -3.66 -23.11 -6.97
C LEU A 176 -2.72 -23.59 -5.85
N ILE A 177 -1.41 -23.46 -6.00
CA ILE A 177 -0.43 -23.87 -4.98
C ILE A 177 0.08 -22.68 -4.14
N GLN A 178 -0.44 -21.46 -4.36
CA GLN A 178 -0.15 -20.30 -3.53
C GLN A 178 -0.87 -20.40 -2.17
N SER A 179 -0.23 -19.90 -1.11
CA SER A 179 -0.83 -19.63 0.21
C SER A 179 -1.07 -18.14 0.39
N ASP A 180 -1.73 -17.74 1.49
CA ASP A 180 -2.07 -16.35 1.82
C ASP A 180 -2.92 -15.61 0.77
N VAL A 181 -3.59 -16.34 -0.11
CA VAL A 181 -4.51 -15.77 -1.10
C VAL A 181 -5.91 -15.60 -0.55
N VAL A 182 -6.60 -14.57 -1.03
CA VAL A 182 -8.05 -14.39 -0.84
C VAL A 182 -8.76 -15.03 -2.03
N TYR A 183 -9.78 -15.83 -1.76
CA TYR A 183 -10.57 -16.51 -2.78
C TYR A 183 -12.06 -16.25 -2.55
N TYR A 184 -12.80 -16.35 -3.64
CA TYR A 184 -14.25 -16.16 -3.71
C TYR A 184 -14.89 -17.44 -4.25
N ILE A 185 -15.91 -17.93 -3.55
CA ILE A 185 -16.73 -19.06 -3.96
C ILE A 185 -18.17 -18.56 -4.07
N LYS A 186 -18.74 -18.64 -5.27
CA LYS A 186 -20.17 -18.37 -5.50
C LYS A 186 -20.94 -19.67 -5.48
N CYS A 187 -22.01 -19.76 -4.69
CA CYS A 187 -22.92 -20.89 -4.78
C CYS A 187 -23.60 -20.89 -6.16
N ASN A 188 -23.67 -22.06 -6.81
CA ASN A 188 -24.37 -22.17 -8.08
C ASN A 188 -25.89 -22.24 -7.88
N ASP A 189 -26.33 -22.80 -6.76
CA ASP A 189 -27.75 -23.07 -6.49
C ASP A 189 -28.46 -21.94 -5.74
N CYS A 190 -27.73 -20.90 -5.29
CA CYS A 190 -28.32 -19.73 -4.64
C CYS A 190 -27.43 -18.49 -4.75
N GLU A 191 -27.96 -17.33 -4.35
CA GLU A 191 -27.24 -16.04 -4.40
C GLU A 191 -26.18 -15.86 -3.31
N HIS A 192 -25.93 -16.87 -2.48
CA HIS A 192 -24.92 -16.79 -1.44
C HIS A 192 -23.51 -16.91 -2.02
N SER A 193 -22.57 -16.23 -1.36
CA SER A 193 -21.16 -16.34 -1.69
C SER A 193 -20.30 -16.36 -0.43
N TYR A 194 -19.12 -16.94 -0.55
CA TYR A 194 -18.14 -17.05 0.50
C TYR A 194 -16.82 -16.40 0.05
N ILE A 195 -16.29 -15.53 0.89
CA ILE A 195 -14.96 -14.95 0.73
C ILE A 195 -14.10 -15.45 1.88
N GLY A 196 -12.95 -16.03 1.55
CA GLY A 196 -12.03 -16.56 2.55
C GLY A 196 -10.58 -16.22 2.25
N LYS A 197 -9.74 -16.28 3.27
CA LYS A 197 -8.28 -16.25 3.14
C LYS A 197 -7.71 -17.66 3.38
N THR A 198 -6.68 -18.04 2.63
CA THR A 198 -5.98 -19.31 2.80
C THR A 198 -4.72 -19.12 3.66
N GLU A 199 -4.50 -19.93 4.69
CA GLU A 199 -3.17 -20.06 5.31
C GLU A 199 -2.33 -21.15 4.61
N ARG A 200 -3.01 -22.18 4.07
CA ARG A 200 -2.40 -23.26 3.29
C ARG A 200 -2.52 -22.98 1.79
N GLN A 201 -1.98 -23.87 0.96
CA GLN A 201 -2.16 -23.82 -0.49
C GLN A 201 -3.66 -23.74 -0.86
N CYS A 202 -3.99 -22.86 -1.80
CA CYS A 202 -5.36 -22.58 -2.24
C CYS A 202 -6.11 -23.85 -2.63
N ILE A 203 -5.46 -24.75 -3.36
CA ILE A 203 -6.02 -26.04 -3.78
C ILE A 203 -6.45 -26.89 -2.59
N ARG A 204 -5.70 -26.85 -1.48
CA ARG A 204 -6.06 -27.57 -0.26
C ARG A 204 -7.31 -26.98 0.37
N ARG A 205 -7.42 -25.65 0.39
CA ARG A 205 -8.58 -24.95 0.94
C ARG A 205 -9.84 -25.19 0.09
N LEU A 206 -9.69 -25.23 -1.24
CA LEU A 206 -10.79 -25.57 -2.15
C LEU A 206 -11.31 -27.00 -1.90
N TYR A 207 -10.43 -27.96 -1.60
CA TYR A 207 -10.87 -29.31 -1.22
C TYR A 207 -11.64 -29.37 0.09
N GLU A 208 -11.22 -28.60 1.09
CA GLU A 208 -11.95 -28.50 2.34
C GLU A 208 -13.37 -27.94 2.12
N HIS A 209 -13.57 -27.16 1.05
CA HIS A 209 -14.86 -26.65 0.59
C HIS A 209 -15.56 -27.55 -0.46
N GLY A 210 -15.07 -28.76 -0.70
CA GLY A 210 -15.74 -29.75 -1.54
C GLY A 210 -15.42 -29.69 -3.04
N ALA A 211 -14.33 -29.02 -3.45
CA ALA A 211 -13.88 -29.05 -4.84
C ALA A 211 -13.52 -30.48 -5.31
N PRO A 212 -13.77 -30.85 -6.58
CA PRO A 212 -13.41 -32.18 -7.10
C PRO A 212 -11.89 -32.39 -7.18
N THR A 213 -11.40 -33.57 -6.81
CA THR A 213 -9.98 -33.96 -6.65
C THR A 213 -9.10 -33.93 -7.90
N THR A 214 -9.68 -33.68 -9.07
CA THR A 214 -9.01 -33.81 -10.37
C THR A 214 -7.81 -32.88 -10.58
N PRO A 215 -7.75 -31.62 -10.09
CA PRO A 215 -6.58 -30.77 -10.32
C PRO A 215 -5.34 -31.09 -9.46
N TYR A 216 -5.47 -31.80 -8.34
CA TYR A 216 -4.37 -31.99 -7.38
C TYR A 216 -3.54 -33.24 -7.63
N GLN A 217 -4.15 -34.30 -8.15
CA GLN A 217 -3.43 -35.53 -8.47
C GLN A 217 -2.41 -35.31 -9.61
N GLN A 218 -2.75 -34.48 -10.60
CA GLN A 218 -1.82 -34.11 -11.67
C GLN A 218 -0.66 -33.24 -11.17
N LEU A 219 -0.92 -32.29 -10.26
CA LEU A 219 0.12 -31.41 -9.70
C LEU A 219 1.03 -32.12 -8.69
N GLN A 220 0.55 -33.14 -7.98
CA GLN A 220 1.38 -33.95 -7.08
C GLN A 220 2.33 -34.87 -7.86
N GLN A 221 1.91 -35.41 -9.01
CA GLN A 221 2.78 -36.26 -9.83
C GLN A 221 4.02 -35.49 -10.31
N CYS A 222 3.89 -34.22 -10.72
CA CYS A 222 5.03 -33.40 -11.14
C CYS A 222 6.00 -33.03 -10.00
N ASN A 223 5.57 -33.10 -8.73
CA ASN A 223 6.41 -32.73 -7.58
C ASN A 223 7.07 -33.94 -6.89
N HIS A 224 6.69 -35.17 -7.25
CA HIS A 224 7.16 -36.41 -6.61
C HIS A 224 8.14 -37.22 -7.45
N GLU A 225 8.53 -36.79 -8.65
CA GLU A 225 9.54 -37.51 -9.46
C GLU A 225 10.96 -37.49 -8.86
N SER A 226 11.18 -36.83 -7.72
CA SER A 226 12.47 -36.78 -7.02
C SER A 226 12.55 -37.56 -5.69
N ASP A 227 11.50 -38.28 -5.27
CA ASP A 227 11.48 -38.93 -3.96
C ASP A 227 11.88 -40.42 -4.04
N ASP A 228 13.01 -40.78 -3.42
CA ASP A 228 13.54 -42.15 -3.30
C ASP A 228 12.51 -43.08 -2.61
N PRO A 229 12.13 -44.21 -3.24
CA PRO A 229 11.15 -45.15 -2.70
C PRO A 229 11.52 -45.75 -1.35
N ASN A 230 12.78 -45.62 -0.90
CA ASN A 230 13.26 -46.20 0.35
C ASN A 230 13.23 -45.25 1.55
N ASN A 231 12.87 -43.97 1.39
CA ASN A 231 12.85 -43.03 2.51
C ASN A 231 11.71 -41.99 2.40
N PRO A 232 10.46 -42.36 2.73
CA PRO A 232 9.35 -41.42 2.71
C PRO A 232 9.53 -40.35 3.81
N PRO A 233 9.42 -39.05 3.50
CA PRO A 233 9.54 -38.02 4.52
C PRO A 233 8.35 -38.10 5.48
N GLU A 234 8.60 -38.50 6.73
CA GLU A 234 7.64 -38.41 7.83
C GLU A 234 7.33 -36.94 8.13
N LEU A 235 6.38 -36.37 7.40
CA LEU A 235 5.76 -35.11 7.80
C LEU A 235 4.96 -35.38 9.08
N ARG A 236 5.46 -34.89 10.23
CA ARG A 236 4.77 -34.83 11.53
C ARG A 236 3.39 -34.18 11.38
N ARG A 237 2.37 -34.95 11.00
CA ARG A 237 0.97 -34.56 11.06
C ARG A 237 0.44 -34.94 12.44
N SER A 238 -0.05 -33.95 13.19
CA SER A 238 -0.57 -34.14 14.53
C SER A 238 -1.74 -35.14 14.55
N SER A 239 -1.71 -36.04 15.53
CA SER A 239 -2.64 -37.15 15.75
C SER A 239 -4.07 -36.74 16.12
N ARG A 240 -4.41 -35.44 16.06
CA ARG A 240 -5.74 -34.89 16.41
C ARG A 240 -6.80 -35.00 15.31
N LEU A 241 -6.43 -35.32 14.06
CA LEU A 241 -7.38 -35.40 12.93
C LEU A 241 -7.93 -36.81 12.63
N LYS A 242 -7.48 -37.86 13.33
CA LYS A 242 -7.89 -39.26 13.05
C LYS A 242 -9.34 -39.62 13.46
N ARG A 243 -10.12 -38.69 14.05
CA ARG A 243 -11.43 -39.02 14.66
C ARG A 243 -12.68 -38.39 14.03
N ARG A 244 -12.60 -37.76 12.86
CA ARG A 244 -13.79 -37.23 12.17
C ARG A 244 -13.79 -37.55 10.67
N PHE A 245 -14.02 -38.82 10.35
CA PHE A 245 -14.50 -39.22 9.02
C PHE A 245 -15.58 -40.29 9.18
N MET A 246 -16.79 -39.84 9.52
CA MET A 246 -18.01 -40.60 9.32
C MET A 246 -19.03 -39.64 8.74
N LYS A 247 -19.59 -40.06 7.59
CA LYS A 247 -20.51 -39.38 6.65
C LYS A 247 -19.85 -38.59 5.52
N LYS A 248 -19.82 -39.22 4.35
CA LYS A 248 -19.67 -38.59 3.02
C LYS A 248 -20.95 -37.81 2.70
N PRO A 249 -20.89 -36.51 2.37
CA PRO A 249 -21.99 -35.85 1.68
C PRO A 249 -21.94 -36.21 0.19
N GLU A 250 -23.11 -36.34 -0.42
CA GLU A 250 -23.28 -36.51 -1.86
C GLU A 250 -22.71 -35.29 -2.61
N ILE A 251 -21.96 -35.57 -3.67
CA ILE A 251 -21.16 -34.59 -4.40
C ILE A 251 -22.03 -34.01 -5.52
N ALA A 252 -22.49 -32.77 -5.37
CA ALA A 252 -23.00 -31.97 -6.47
C ALA A 252 -21.84 -31.62 -7.42
N LYS A 253 -22.01 -31.99 -8.70
CA LYS A 253 -21.02 -31.80 -9.75
C LYS A 253 -20.92 -30.31 -10.10
N THR A 254 -19.68 -29.84 -10.17
CA THR A 254 -19.20 -28.59 -10.79
C THR A 254 -19.32 -27.30 -9.97
N TRP A 255 -18.16 -26.84 -9.46
CA TRP A 255 -17.88 -25.47 -9.07
C TRP A 255 -16.88 -24.92 -10.10
N TRP A 256 -17.23 -23.86 -10.82
CA TRP A 256 -16.30 -23.17 -11.72
C TRP A 256 -15.78 -21.92 -11.00
N LEU A 257 -14.48 -21.85 -10.75
CA LEU A 257 -13.83 -20.66 -10.17
C LEU A 257 -13.84 -19.53 -11.21
N THR A 258 -14.43 -18.39 -10.84
CA THR A 258 -14.53 -17.27 -11.79
C THR A 258 -13.52 -16.16 -11.61
N ASP A 259 -12.83 -15.98 -10.47
CA ASP A 259 -11.83 -14.90 -10.41
C ASP A 259 -10.76 -15.06 -9.30
N PHE A 260 -9.51 -14.75 -9.66
CA PHE A 260 -8.37 -14.65 -8.75
C PHE A 260 -7.71 -13.27 -8.91
N LYS A 261 -7.86 -12.40 -7.91
CA LYS A 261 -7.02 -11.20 -7.78
C LYS A 261 -5.91 -11.48 -6.77
N SER A 262 -4.69 -11.60 -7.26
CA SER A 262 -3.49 -11.53 -6.46
C SER A 262 -3.07 -10.06 -6.37
N ASP A 263 -3.44 -9.38 -5.29
CA ASP A 263 -2.78 -8.12 -4.96
C ASP A 263 -1.43 -8.46 -4.33
N PRO A 264 -0.30 -7.92 -4.83
CA PRO A 264 0.98 -8.07 -4.16
C PRO A 264 0.93 -7.29 -2.84
N ILE A 265 0.64 -8.01 -1.76
CA ILE A 265 0.74 -7.48 -0.40
C ILE A 265 2.23 -7.37 -0.07
N GLY A 266 2.71 -6.13 -0.03
CA GLY A 266 3.82 -5.72 0.84
C GLY A 266 5.23 -6.14 0.40
N SER A 267 5.97 -5.16 -0.12
CA SER A 267 7.41 -5.01 0.09
C SER A 267 7.73 -3.52 0.19
#